data_AF-A0A941QCM7-F1
#
_entry.id   AF-A0A941QCM7-F1
#
_cell.length_a   1.000
_cell.length_b   1.000
_cell.length_c   1.000
_cell.angle_alpha   90.00
_cell.angle_beta   90.00
_cell.angle_gamma   90.00
#
_symmetry.space_group_name_H-M   'P 1'
#
loop_
_entity.id
_entity.type
_entity.pdbx_description
1 polymer ?
#
loop_
_entity_poly.entity_id
_entity_poly.type
_entity_poly.pdbx_seq_one_letter_code
_entity_poly.pdbx_strand_id
1 'polypeptide(L)' 'MTSDSRGTAAEVDAQAGHGNEWTRFLLLAFVGLPVAMTALIAAYGFMVWFLQILFFGPPS' A
#
# COMPACT_ATOMS: atom_id res chain seq x y z
N MET A 1 -4.27 8.31 40.93
CA MET A 1 -3.68 8.69 39.63
C MET A 1 -3.73 7.45 38.75
N THR A 2 -4.49 7.45 37.64
CA THR A 2 -4.46 6.51 36.47
C THR A 2 -5.86 6.11 35.95
N SER A 3 -6.70 7.07 35.58
CA SER A 3 -7.94 6.76 34.85
C SER A 3 -8.35 7.90 33.90
N ASP A 4 -7.50 8.24 32.93
CA ASP A 4 -7.90 9.13 31.83
C ASP A 4 -7.08 8.85 30.54
N SER A 5 -7.10 7.61 30.07
CA SER A 5 -6.46 7.26 28.78
C SER A 5 -7.23 6.24 27.96
N ARG A 6 -8.33 5.70 28.51
CA ARG A 6 -9.22 4.76 27.79
C ARG A 6 -10.39 5.46 27.08
N GLY A 7 -10.69 6.70 27.47
CA GLY A 7 -11.62 7.56 26.74
C GLY A 7 -11.08 7.76 25.34
N THR A 8 -9.96 8.48 25.20
CA THR A 8 -9.37 8.91 23.93
C THR A 8 -9.20 7.81 22.88
N ALA A 9 -8.79 6.59 23.26
CA ALA A 9 -8.64 5.50 22.29
C ALA A 9 -9.99 5.03 21.71
N ALA A 10 -11.05 4.94 22.52
CA ALA A 10 -12.37 4.50 22.08
C ALA A 10 -13.13 5.59 21.28
N GLU A 11 -12.89 6.87 21.58
CA GLU A 11 -13.44 8.02 20.83
C GLU A 11 -12.79 8.14 19.45
N VAL A 12 -11.50 7.84 19.31
CA VAL A 12 -10.78 7.83 18.02
C VAL A 12 -11.33 6.72 17.11
N ASP A 13 -11.66 5.55 17.66
CA ASP A 13 -12.33 4.45 16.94
C ASP A 13 -13.81 4.76 16.62
N ALA A 14 -14.54 5.41 17.53
CA ALA A 14 -15.97 5.72 17.34
C ALA A 14 -16.21 6.91 16.38
N GLN A 15 -15.31 7.90 16.33
CA GLN A 15 -15.35 9.02 15.38
C GLN A 15 -14.95 8.59 13.96
N ALA A 16 -14.44 7.37 13.77
CA ALA A 16 -14.10 6.83 12.46
C ALA A 16 -15.31 6.29 11.66
N GLY A 17 -16.54 6.44 12.18
CA GLY A 17 -17.76 6.03 11.49
C GLY A 17 -18.07 6.86 10.24
N HIS A 18 -18.21 6.20 9.09
CA HIS A 18 -18.69 6.68 7.78
C HIS A 18 -17.84 7.72 7.01
N GLY A 19 -17.26 8.73 7.65
CA GLY A 19 -16.46 9.76 6.95
C GLY A 19 -15.02 9.35 6.66
N ASN A 20 -14.41 8.57 7.56
CA ASN A 20 -13.02 8.14 7.43
C ASN A 20 -12.84 7.01 6.42
N GLU A 21 -13.90 6.24 6.15
CA GLU A 21 -13.83 5.06 5.30
C GLU A 21 -13.67 5.41 3.83
N TRP A 22 -14.37 6.45 3.38
CA TRP A 22 -14.22 6.96 2.02
C TRP A 22 -12.86 7.66 1.83
N THR A 23 -12.42 8.42 2.84
CA THR A 23 -11.09 9.06 2.84
C THR A 23 -9.96 8.02 2.82
N ARG A 24 -10.04 6.94 3.62
CA ARG A 24 -9.04 5.84 3.56
C ARG A 24 -9.07 5.13 2.21
N PHE A 25 -10.23 4.99 1.56
CA PHE A 25 -10.34 4.40 0.22
C PHE A 25 -9.69 5.29 -0.83
N LEU A 26 -9.88 6.61 -0.76
CA LEU A 26 -9.20 7.58 -1.63
C LEU A 26 -7.70 7.62 -1.38
N LEU A 27 -7.25 7.57 -0.12
CA LEU A 27 -5.84 7.46 0.22
C LEU A 27 -5.25 6.16 -0.29
N LEU A 28 -5.94 5.03 -0.09
CA LEU A 28 -5.54 3.73 -0.62
C LEU A 28 -5.57 3.70 -2.14
N ALA A 29 -6.50 4.37 -2.80
CA ALA A 29 -6.52 4.47 -4.26
C ALA A 29 -5.37 5.36 -4.75
N PHE A 30 -5.16 6.53 -4.15
CA PHE A 30 -4.12 7.46 -4.57
C PHE A 30 -2.71 6.97 -4.25
N VAL A 31 -2.51 6.18 -3.19
CA VAL A 31 -1.22 5.57 -2.84
C VAL A 31 -1.10 4.18 -3.43
N GLY A 32 -2.16 3.38 -3.36
CA GLY A 32 -2.18 2.01 -3.86
C GLY A 32 -2.13 1.91 -5.37
N LEU A 33 -2.73 2.85 -6.13
CA LEU A 33 -2.62 2.88 -7.59
C LEU A 33 -1.17 3.10 -8.06
N PRO A 34 -0.42 4.11 -7.60
CA PRO A 34 0.99 4.27 -7.98
C PRO A 34 1.87 3.15 -7.43
N VAL A 35 1.60 2.62 -6.24
CA VAL A 35 2.31 1.45 -5.72
C VAL A 35 2.07 0.22 -6.60
N ALA A 36 0.82 -0.03 -7.00
CA ALA A 36 0.46 -1.12 -7.90
C ALA A 36 1.08 -0.94 -9.30
N MET A 37 1.07 0.28 -9.85
CA MET A 37 1.76 0.60 -11.10
C MET A 37 3.26 0.32 -10.98
N THR A 38 3.90 0.77 -9.91
CA THR A 38 5.33 0.53 -9.67
C THR A 38 5.63 -0.96 -9.53
N ALA A 39 4.79 -1.69 -8.79
CA ALA A 39 4.91 -3.14 -8.63
C ALA A 39 4.75 -3.87 -9.97
N LEU A 40 3.82 -3.46 -10.84
CA LEU A 40 3.64 -4.03 -12.17
C LEU A 40 4.84 -3.77 -13.07
N ILE A 41 5.37 -2.54 -13.08
CA ILE A 41 6.56 -2.18 -13.86
C ILE A 41 7.78 -2.95 -13.35
N ALA A 42 7.98 -3.01 -12.03
CA ALA A 42 9.07 -3.75 -11.41
C ALA A 42 8.97 -5.26 -11.71
N ALA A 43 7.78 -5.85 -11.58
CA ALA A 43 7.54 -7.24 -11.92
C ALA A 43 7.80 -7.51 -13.41
N TYR A 44 7.36 -6.62 -14.31
CA TYR A 44 7.61 -6.74 -15.73
C TYR A 44 9.10 -6.69 -16.06
N GLY A 45 9.82 -5.68 -15.54
CA GLY A 45 11.26 -5.54 -15.72
C GLY A 45 12.03 -6.73 -15.15
N PHE A 46 11.63 -7.21 -13.98
CA PHE A 46 12.21 -8.41 -13.36
C PHE A 46 11.94 -9.66 -14.21
N MET A 47 10.73 -9.83 -14.72
CA MET A 47 10.37 -10.98 -15.56
C MET A 47 11.19 -11.00 -16.84
N VAL A 48 11.32 -9.86 -17.52
CA VAL A 48 12.13 -9.70 -18.73
C VAL A 48 13.60 -9.95 -18.42
N TRP A 49 14.15 -9.33 -17.38
CA TRP A 49 15.53 -9.53 -16.94
C TRP A 49 15.81 -11.01 -16.59
N PHE A 50 14.89 -11.66 -15.90
CA PHE A 50 15.01 -13.06 -15.53
C PHE A 50 14.94 -13.98 -16.75
N LEU A 51 14.03 -13.71 -17.70
CA LEU A 51 13.97 -14.43 -18.97
C LEU A 51 15.25 -14.22 -19.80
N GLN A 52 15.83 -13.01 -19.78
CA GLN A 52 17.12 -12.75 -20.41
C GLN A 52 18.22 -13.65 -19.81
N ILE A 53 18.31 -13.71 -18.48
CA ILE A 53 19.25 -14.61 -17.77
C ILE A 53 19.05 -16.08 -18.17
N LEU A 54 17.81 -16.56 -18.27
CA LEU A 54 17.52 -17.98 -18.51
C LEU A 54 17.73 -18.43 -19.96
N PHE A 55 17.41 -17.58 -20.95
CA PHE A 55 17.37 -17.99 -22.36
C PHE A 55 18.42 -17.32 -23.24
N PHE A 56 18.83 -16.09 -22.92
CA PHE A 56 19.68 -15.28 -23.81
C PHE A 56 21.07 -14.99 -23.23
N GLY A 57 21.36 -15.45 -22.01
CA GLY A 57 22.59 -15.10 -21.30
C GLY A 57 22.55 -13.66 -20.77
N PRO A 58 23.46 -13.31 -19.83
CA PRO A 58 23.44 -12.01 -19.17
C PRO A 58 23.41 -10.86 -20.20
N PRO A 59 22.47 -9.90 -20.06
CA PRO A 59 22.31 -8.81 -21.02
C PRO A 59 23.60 -7.96 -21.07
N SER A 60 24.20 -7.85 -22.27
CA SER A 60 25.36 -7.00 -22.59
C SER A 60 24.95 -5.62 -23.04
#